data_AF-A0A0W7WZ15-F1
#
_entry.id   AF-A0A0W7WZ15-F1
#
_cell.length_a   1.000
_cell.length_b   1.000
_cell.length_c   1.000
_cell.angle_alpha   90.00
_cell.angle_beta   90.00
_cell.angle_gamma   90.00
#
_symmetry.space_group_name_H-M   'P 1'
#
loop_
_entity.id
_entity.type
_entity.pdbx_description
1 polymer ?
#
loop_
_entity_poly.entity_id
_entity_poly.type
_entity_poly.pdbx_seq_one_letter_code
_entity_poly.pdbx_strand_id
1 'polypeptide(L)'
;MRLAFVRLAFAAAGIIAVTAVTAGPGHTAGRAPGAEPPPPPTVTKAPDPPVTPEVPEAPKAPEAPKAPAIGAYLDYGPDGVDRMTDLSEWLDGTELRVGHTYLPGDRWSNIEGAPRFLESWAAWRKAKDDRMFVLNVPMMERNEDRVGDREVRGLLRQGAAGAFDEHYRVLAERLVRLGVPDTVIVLGWEMNGTTYTHRCGPDPESWKTYWKRIVKVMRSVPGQKFAFDFAPSRGRDAVPWPECYPGDDSVDVIGMDSYDQPRGMTFDEQVREEYGLQHHVDFAKAHGKPVSYPEWGLFRNGDNDAYMRRMLKWMDEHKPLYNTVTDYCPHGVWQCKDNPKATKVYREALSGLPANPVPKPNDPVRPPHCSPLDLGDWVEYWLGGKLCLRFDWWERNEQTKPQG
;
A
#
# COMPACT_ATOMS: atom_id res chain seq x y z
N MET A 1 61.39 -36.34 -11.05
CA MET A 1 61.38 -34.89 -10.72
C MET A 1 60.27 -34.69 -9.67
N ARG A 2 60.60 -34.86 -8.37
CA ARG A 2 60.86 -33.80 -7.35
C ARG A 2 59.64 -32.90 -7.10
N LEU A 3 58.85 -33.18 -6.04
CA LEU A 3 58.91 -32.62 -4.65
C LEU A 3 58.40 -31.15 -4.62
N ALA A 4 57.65 -30.64 -3.64
CA ALA A 4 57.28 -31.05 -2.29
C ALA A 4 56.33 -30.00 -1.66
N PHE A 5 55.55 -30.42 -0.64
CA PHE A 5 55.14 -29.76 0.63
C PHE A 5 54.74 -28.26 0.64
N VAL A 6 53.74 -27.80 1.40
CA VAL A 6 53.66 -27.84 2.88
C VAL A 6 52.20 -27.63 3.34
N ARG A 7 51.74 -28.46 4.29
CA ARG A 7 50.62 -28.18 5.20
C ARG A 7 51.15 -27.37 6.38
N LEU A 8 50.45 -26.31 6.81
CA LEU A 8 50.62 -25.73 8.14
C LEU A 8 49.30 -25.77 8.90
N ALA A 9 49.33 -26.54 10.00
CA ALA A 9 48.39 -26.49 11.09
C ALA A 9 48.67 -25.24 11.94
N PHE A 10 47.63 -24.59 12.45
CA PHE A 10 47.76 -23.69 13.59
C PHE A 10 46.93 -24.21 14.76
N ALA A 11 47.63 -24.31 15.88
CA ALA A 11 47.20 -24.85 17.15
C ALA A 11 46.23 -23.93 17.87
N ALA A 12 45.28 -24.56 18.57
CA ALA A 12 44.46 -23.93 19.59
C ALA A 12 45.32 -23.58 20.81
N ALA A 13 45.13 -22.36 21.35
CA ALA A 13 45.56 -21.99 22.69
C ALA A 13 44.34 -21.42 23.41
N GLY A 14 43.84 -22.16 24.40
CA GLY A 14 42.80 -21.72 25.30
C GLY A 14 43.34 -20.77 26.36
N ILE A 15 42.52 -19.77 26.71
CA ILE A 15 42.67 -19.02 27.95
C ILE A 15 41.34 -19.13 28.69
N ILE A 16 41.39 -19.85 29.82
CA ILE A 16 40.34 -19.95 30.82
C ILE A 16 40.48 -18.71 31.71
N ALA A 17 39.45 -17.86 31.76
CA ALA A 17 39.31 -16.83 32.78
C ALA A 17 38.19 -17.26 33.75
N VAL A 18 38.60 -17.79 34.91
CA VAL A 18 37.75 -17.97 36.10
C VAL A 18 37.99 -16.77 36.99
N THR A 19 36.94 -16.00 37.29
CA THR A 19 36.95 -15.03 38.39
C THR A 19 35.87 -15.40 39.40
N ALA A 20 36.34 -15.56 40.62
CA ALA A 20 35.64 -16.08 41.77
C ALA A 20 34.59 -15.11 42.32
N VAL A 21 33.48 -15.69 42.79
CA VAL A 21 32.51 -15.06 43.69
C VAL A 21 33.14 -14.98 45.08
N THR A 22 33.33 -13.77 45.61
CA THR A 22 33.68 -13.55 47.02
C THR A 22 32.44 -13.07 47.78
N ALA A 23 31.97 -13.91 48.70
CA ALA A 23 30.99 -13.55 49.71
C ALA A 23 31.68 -12.76 50.84
N GLY A 24 31.20 -11.56 51.13
CA GLY A 24 31.63 -10.73 52.25
C GLY A 24 30.70 -10.89 53.48
N PRO A 25 31.20 -10.69 54.71
CA PRO A 25 30.56 -11.16 55.93
C PRO A 25 29.51 -10.21 56.51
N GLY A 26 28.52 -10.82 57.17
CA GLY A 26 27.44 -10.17 57.90
C GLY A 26 27.91 -9.18 58.96
N HIS A 27 27.15 -8.09 59.11
CA HIS A 27 27.30 -7.14 60.19
C HIS A 27 26.13 -7.27 61.15
N THR A 28 26.51 -7.40 62.41
CA THR A 28 25.70 -7.62 63.60
C THR A 28 24.90 -6.39 64.02
N ALA A 29 23.76 -6.67 64.65
CA ALA A 29 22.84 -5.72 65.27
C ALA A 29 23.50 -4.77 66.29
N GLY A 30 23.11 -3.50 66.24
CA GLY A 30 23.30 -2.49 67.28
C GLY A 30 21.96 -1.81 67.60
N ARG A 31 21.62 -1.69 68.88
CA ARG A 31 20.33 -1.23 69.42
C ARG A 31 20.42 0.18 70.01
N ALA A 32 19.56 1.08 69.50
CA ALA A 32 18.86 2.24 70.12
C ALA A 32 19.69 3.45 70.65
N PRO A 33 19.16 4.71 70.65
CA PRO A 33 17.91 5.09 71.33
C PRO A 33 16.96 6.11 70.64
N GLY A 34 15.66 5.96 70.93
CA GLY A 34 14.69 7.05 71.13
C GLY A 34 14.26 7.92 69.93
N ALA A 35 13.21 7.52 69.23
CA ALA A 35 12.43 8.43 68.37
C ALA A 35 10.94 8.35 68.75
N GLU A 36 10.34 9.53 68.84
CA GLU A 36 8.98 9.87 69.27
C GLU A 36 7.88 9.20 68.42
N PRO A 37 6.69 8.87 68.98
CA PRO A 37 5.64 8.21 68.21
C PRO A 37 5.02 9.15 67.15
N PRO A 38 4.71 8.66 65.93
CA PRO A 38 4.13 9.47 64.88
C PRO A 38 2.63 9.77 65.13
N PRO A 39 2.10 10.89 64.62
CA PRO A 39 0.68 11.23 64.74
C PRO A 39 -0.23 10.27 63.96
N PRO A 40 -1.52 10.16 64.31
CA PRO A 40 -2.45 9.23 63.67
C PRO A 40 -2.73 9.62 62.21
N PRO A 41 -3.02 8.64 61.33
CA PRO A 41 -3.15 8.88 59.90
C PRO A 41 -4.42 9.66 59.58
N THR A 42 -4.26 10.73 58.80
CA THR A 42 -5.33 11.47 58.14
C THR A 42 -5.98 10.58 57.08
N VAL A 43 -7.30 10.40 57.14
CA VAL A 43 -8.04 9.64 56.12
C VAL A 43 -8.15 10.51 54.86
N THR A 44 -7.26 10.27 53.89
CA THR A 44 -7.38 10.85 52.55
C THR A 44 -8.41 10.05 51.76
N LYS A 45 -9.43 10.73 51.23
CA LYS A 45 -10.44 10.16 50.34
C LYS A 45 -9.75 9.55 49.11
N ALA A 46 -10.13 8.33 48.72
CA ALA A 46 -9.55 7.62 47.58
C ALA A 46 -9.72 8.44 46.28
N PRO A 47 -8.72 8.49 45.39
CA PRO A 47 -8.89 9.09 44.06
C PRO A 47 -9.87 8.27 43.23
N ASP A 48 -10.67 8.95 42.41
CA ASP A 48 -11.54 8.31 41.42
C ASP A 48 -10.71 7.41 40.46
N PRO A 49 -11.27 6.28 39.99
CA PRO A 49 -10.56 5.41 39.07
C PRO A 49 -10.21 6.17 37.77
N PRO A 50 -9.04 5.87 37.16
CA PRO A 50 -8.63 6.55 35.95
C PRO A 50 -9.61 6.27 34.82
N VAL A 51 -10.17 7.35 34.24
CA VAL A 51 -10.93 7.31 33.00
C VAL A 51 -10.03 6.68 31.94
N THR A 52 -10.44 5.52 31.44
CA THR A 52 -9.76 4.84 30.34
C THR A 52 -9.84 5.75 29.11
N PRO A 53 -8.72 6.16 28.49
CA PRO A 53 -8.78 6.90 27.24
C PRO A 53 -9.46 6.01 26.20
N GLU A 54 -10.53 6.52 25.61
CA GLU A 54 -11.21 5.90 24.47
C GLU A 54 -10.16 5.76 23.36
N VAL A 55 -9.81 4.51 23.03
CA VAL A 55 -8.91 4.19 21.93
C VAL A 55 -9.58 4.72 20.65
N PRO A 56 -8.94 5.62 19.88
CA PRO A 56 -9.50 6.06 18.62
C PRO A 56 -9.78 4.84 17.74
N GLU A 57 -11.02 4.72 17.28
CA GLU A 57 -11.42 3.71 16.30
C GLU A 57 -10.44 3.78 15.12
N ALA A 58 -9.91 2.63 14.71
CA ALA A 58 -8.98 2.55 13.59
C ALA A 58 -9.63 3.23 12.36
N PRO A 59 -8.88 4.04 11.59
CA PRO A 59 -9.42 4.65 10.38
C PRO A 59 -10.02 3.57 9.50
N LYS A 60 -11.29 3.72 9.11
CA LYS A 60 -11.90 2.82 8.12
C LYS A 60 -11.05 2.86 6.85
N ALA A 61 -10.72 1.67 6.34
CA ALA A 61 -10.03 1.53 5.06
C ALA A 61 -10.78 2.34 3.99
N PRO A 62 -10.07 3.02 3.07
CA PRO A 62 -10.70 3.80 2.01
C PRO A 62 -11.68 2.92 1.22
N GLU A 63 -12.92 3.40 1.09
CA GLU A 63 -13.93 2.73 0.26
C GLU A 63 -13.48 2.78 -1.21
N ALA A 64 -13.61 1.66 -1.92
CA ALA A 64 -13.16 1.58 -3.31
C ALA A 64 -13.95 2.57 -4.19
N PRO A 65 -13.29 3.44 -4.97
CA PRO A 65 -13.98 4.39 -5.83
C PRO A 65 -14.71 3.69 -6.98
N LYS A 66 -15.80 4.30 -7.48
CA LYS A 66 -16.60 3.80 -8.63
C LYS A 66 -15.78 3.65 -9.92
N ALA A 67 -14.65 4.35 -10.02
CA ALA A 67 -13.63 4.17 -11.05
C ALA A 67 -12.23 4.38 -10.43
N PRO A 68 -11.22 3.59 -10.83
CA PRO A 68 -9.88 3.69 -10.28
C PRO A 68 -9.30 5.08 -10.47
N ALA A 69 -8.54 5.58 -9.48
CA ALA A 69 -7.71 6.76 -9.68
C ALA A 69 -6.52 6.38 -10.57
N ILE A 70 -6.22 7.20 -11.57
CA ILE A 70 -5.13 6.95 -12.53
C ILE A 70 -4.05 8.01 -12.30
N GLY A 71 -2.80 7.59 -12.33
CA GLY A 71 -1.63 8.47 -12.28
C GLY A 71 -0.46 7.89 -13.04
N ALA A 72 0.70 8.48 -12.82
CA ALA A 72 1.97 8.00 -13.34
C ALA A 72 3.11 8.37 -12.39
N TYR A 73 4.18 7.58 -12.42
CA TYR A 73 5.48 8.02 -11.94
C TYR A 73 6.25 8.68 -13.10
N LEU A 74 6.56 9.96 -12.95
CA LEU A 74 7.15 10.79 -14.02
C LEU A 74 8.52 11.37 -13.68
N ASP A 75 8.78 11.57 -12.40
CA ASP A 75 10.07 11.93 -11.78
C ASP A 75 9.85 11.95 -10.26
N TYR A 76 10.91 11.86 -9.45
CA TYR A 76 10.76 11.95 -8.00
C TYR A 76 10.55 13.41 -7.53
N GLY A 77 11.12 14.37 -8.24
CA GLY A 77 11.18 15.79 -7.89
C GLY A 77 10.03 16.65 -8.43
N PRO A 78 10.19 17.99 -8.39
CA PRO A 78 9.21 18.94 -8.90
C PRO A 78 8.91 18.77 -10.40
N ASP A 79 9.89 18.32 -11.19
CA ASP A 79 9.69 17.98 -12.60
C ASP A 79 8.56 16.95 -12.79
N GLY A 80 8.36 16.06 -11.83
CA GLY A 80 7.29 15.07 -11.86
C GLY A 80 5.92 15.74 -11.78
N VAL A 81 5.80 16.81 -10.97
CA VAL A 81 4.56 17.61 -10.84
C VAL A 81 4.24 18.33 -12.14
N ASP A 82 5.24 18.94 -12.79
CA ASP A 82 5.05 19.62 -14.07
C ASP A 82 4.63 18.61 -15.15
N ARG A 83 5.32 17.46 -15.21
CA ARG A 83 5.00 16.38 -16.16
C ARG A 83 3.61 15.78 -15.95
N MET A 84 3.03 15.84 -14.76
CA MET A 84 1.63 15.39 -14.57
C MET A 84 0.65 16.25 -15.38
N THR A 85 0.93 17.55 -15.52
CA THR A 85 0.14 18.45 -16.36
C THR A 85 0.36 18.12 -17.84
N ASP A 86 1.61 17.96 -18.25
CA ASP A 86 1.96 17.63 -19.64
C ASP A 86 1.36 16.27 -20.08
N LEU A 87 1.40 15.26 -19.20
CA LEU A 87 0.79 13.96 -19.49
C LEU A 87 -0.73 14.06 -19.59
N SER A 88 -1.38 14.86 -18.74
CA SER A 88 -2.81 15.12 -18.82
C SER A 88 -3.19 15.78 -20.16
N GLU A 89 -2.41 16.78 -20.60
CA GLU A 89 -2.61 17.42 -21.91
C GLU A 89 -2.37 16.44 -23.06
N TRP A 90 -1.34 15.59 -22.95
CA TRP A 90 -1.05 14.56 -23.93
C TRP A 90 -2.17 13.50 -24.02
N LEU A 91 -2.90 13.26 -22.94
CA LEU A 91 -4.11 12.42 -22.88
C LEU A 91 -5.39 13.21 -23.17
N ASP A 92 -5.31 14.25 -24.00
CA ASP A 92 -6.45 15.05 -24.46
C ASP A 92 -7.32 15.57 -23.29
N GLY A 93 -6.69 15.98 -22.20
CA GLY A 93 -7.33 16.58 -21.03
C GLY A 93 -7.83 15.58 -19.98
N THR A 94 -7.51 14.30 -20.10
CA THR A 94 -7.78 13.33 -19.03
C THR A 94 -7.11 13.75 -17.75
N GLU A 95 -7.90 13.93 -16.70
CA GLU A 95 -7.39 14.32 -15.40
C GLU A 95 -6.72 13.14 -14.68
N LEU A 96 -5.42 13.28 -14.43
CA LEU A 96 -4.66 12.38 -13.58
C LEU A 96 -4.90 12.73 -12.11
N ARG A 97 -5.40 11.75 -11.36
CA ARG A 97 -5.78 11.93 -9.95
C ARG A 97 -4.75 11.40 -8.98
N VAL A 98 -3.75 10.62 -9.42
CA VAL A 98 -2.71 10.10 -8.51
C VAL A 98 -1.35 10.70 -8.84
N GLY A 99 -0.79 11.43 -7.88
CA GLY A 99 0.59 11.89 -7.91
C GLY A 99 1.45 10.89 -7.14
N HIS A 100 2.39 10.25 -7.83
CA HIS A 100 3.21 9.17 -7.28
C HIS A 100 4.69 9.52 -7.35
N THR A 101 5.37 9.36 -6.22
CA THR A 101 6.81 9.61 -6.08
C THR A 101 7.45 8.73 -5.01
N TYR A 102 8.78 8.82 -4.89
CA TYR A 102 9.61 8.00 -4.01
C TYR A 102 10.51 8.89 -3.16
N LEU A 103 10.69 8.51 -1.89
CA LEU A 103 11.78 9.05 -1.08
C LEU A 103 13.09 8.35 -1.42
N PRO A 104 14.19 9.11 -1.63
CA PRO A 104 15.52 8.50 -1.75
C PRO A 104 15.88 7.74 -0.47
N GLY A 105 16.35 6.50 -0.65
CA GLY A 105 16.71 5.60 0.45
C GLY A 105 18.21 5.53 0.74
N ASP A 106 19.03 6.43 0.23
CA ASP A 106 20.49 6.44 0.42
C ASP A 106 20.90 6.79 1.86
N ARG A 107 20.12 7.62 2.55
CA ARG A 107 20.36 8.07 3.93
C ARG A 107 19.06 8.29 4.69
N TRP A 108 19.09 8.13 6.01
CA TRP A 108 17.92 8.37 6.86
C TRP A 108 17.27 9.73 6.66
N SER A 109 18.05 10.81 6.54
CA SER A 109 17.50 12.15 6.35
C SER A 109 16.68 12.30 5.07
N ASN A 110 16.94 11.49 4.03
CA ASN A 110 16.12 11.50 2.83
C ASN A 110 14.79 10.75 3.05
N ILE A 111 14.79 9.67 3.83
CA ILE A 111 13.59 8.95 4.25
C ILE A 111 12.74 9.82 5.20
N GLU A 112 13.35 10.69 5.99
CA GLU A 112 12.66 11.70 6.80
C GLU A 112 11.99 12.81 5.95
N GLY A 113 12.26 12.83 4.64
CA GLY A 113 11.74 13.83 3.71
C GLY A 113 12.54 15.14 3.67
N ALA A 114 13.85 15.12 3.98
CA ALA A 114 14.71 16.30 3.80
C ALA A 114 14.71 16.89 2.38
N PRO A 115 14.60 16.10 1.29
CA PRO A 115 14.39 16.65 -0.04
C PRO A 115 13.14 17.53 -0.11
N ARG A 116 13.29 18.74 -0.63
CA ARG A 116 12.21 19.75 -0.67
C ARG A 116 11.15 19.52 -1.76
N PHE A 117 11.11 18.33 -2.37
CA PHE A 117 10.12 18.02 -3.40
C PHE A 117 8.75 17.68 -2.80
N LEU A 118 8.68 17.24 -1.54
CA LEU A 118 7.41 16.94 -0.86
C LEU A 118 6.50 18.17 -0.78
N GLU A 119 7.07 19.38 -0.68
CA GLU A 119 6.34 20.63 -0.74
C GLU A 119 5.60 20.82 -2.08
N SER A 120 6.23 20.42 -3.18
CA SER A 120 5.65 20.54 -4.54
C SER A 120 4.50 19.54 -4.72
N TRP A 121 4.72 18.30 -4.31
CA TRP A 121 3.68 17.27 -4.34
C TRP A 121 2.52 17.57 -3.39
N ALA A 122 2.81 18.12 -2.21
CA ALA A 122 1.77 18.55 -1.27
C ALA A 122 0.93 19.69 -1.85
N ALA A 123 1.55 20.67 -2.53
CA ALA A 123 0.81 21.71 -3.25
C ALA A 123 -0.06 21.10 -4.36
N TRP A 124 0.48 20.16 -5.14
CA TRP A 124 -0.28 19.47 -6.19
C TRP A 124 -1.49 18.71 -5.64
N ARG A 125 -1.33 17.96 -4.55
CA ARG A 125 -2.41 17.21 -3.90
C ARG A 125 -3.51 18.13 -3.37
N LYS A 126 -3.13 19.25 -2.72
CA LYS A 126 -4.08 20.21 -2.13
C LYS A 126 -4.82 21.07 -3.15
N ALA A 127 -4.38 21.07 -4.41
CA ALA A 127 -5.03 21.86 -5.44
C ALA A 127 -6.43 21.35 -5.81
N LYS A 128 -6.75 20.06 -5.56
CA LYS A 128 -8.06 19.46 -5.79
C LYS A 128 -8.33 18.33 -4.80
N ASP A 129 -9.54 18.27 -4.24
CA ASP A 129 -9.90 17.33 -3.17
C ASP A 129 -9.86 15.85 -3.58
N ASP A 130 -10.10 15.55 -4.86
CA ASP A 130 -10.16 14.20 -5.42
C ASP A 130 -8.80 13.64 -5.88
N ARG A 131 -7.73 14.42 -5.76
CA ARG A 131 -6.36 13.94 -5.97
C ARG A 131 -5.94 12.98 -4.87
N MET A 132 -4.93 12.18 -5.14
CA MET A 132 -4.31 11.25 -4.20
C MET A 132 -2.81 11.44 -4.27
N PHE A 133 -2.17 11.55 -3.11
CA PHE A 133 -0.72 11.54 -3.04
C PHE A 133 -0.26 10.16 -2.58
N VAL A 134 0.52 9.49 -3.42
CA VAL A 134 1.10 8.17 -3.17
C VAL A 134 2.61 8.35 -3.03
N LEU A 135 3.15 7.88 -1.92
CA LEU A 135 4.56 8.04 -1.57
C LEU A 135 5.17 6.69 -1.24
N ASN A 136 6.13 6.25 -2.06
CA ASN A 136 6.97 5.10 -1.74
C ASN A 136 8.01 5.49 -0.69
N VAL A 137 8.05 4.74 0.42
CA VAL A 137 8.89 5.02 1.58
C VAL A 137 9.78 3.81 1.88
N PRO A 138 11.12 3.94 1.79
CA PRO A 138 12.03 2.86 2.17
C PRO A 138 11.90 2.49 3.65
N MET A 139 12.01 1.19 3.97
CA MET A 139 12.12 0.79 5.39
C MET A 139 13.56 0.83 5.91
N MET A 140 14.54 1.13 5.07
CA MET A 140 15.95 1.17 5.45
C MET A 140 16.70 2.19 4.62
N GLU A 141 17.68 2.88 5.23
CA GLU A 141 18.68 3.61 4.45
C GLU A 141 19.64 2.65 3.71
N ARG A 142 20.53 3.19 2.88
CA ARG A 142 21.38 2.39 1.99
C ARG A 142 20.53 1.40 1.16
N ASN A 143 19.35 1.86 0.75
CA ASN A 143 18.30 0.95 0.30
C ASN A 143 18.68 0.19 -0.97
N GLU A 144 19.57 0.75 -1.79
CA GLU A 144 20.03 0.15 -3.06
C GLU A 144 21.54 -0.19 -3.05
N ASP A 145 22.18 -0.16 -1.87
CA ASP A 145 23.62 -0.39 -1.70
C ASP A 145 24.05 -1.85 -1.86
N ARG A 146 23.10 -2.77 -2.15
CA ARG A 146 23.33 -4.22 -2.24
C ARG A 146 23.88 -4.82 -0.95
N VAL A 147 23.33 -4.40 0.18
CA VAL A 147 23.69 -4.91 1.52
C VAL A 147 23.43 -6.42 1.60
N GLY A 148 24.38 -7.19 2.13
CA GLY A 148 24.28 -8.66 2.21
C GLY A 148 23.32 -9.16 3.29
N ASP A 149 22.77 -10.36 3.12
CA ASP A 149 21.70 -10.92 3.98
C ASP A 149 22.03 -10.97 5.47
N ARG A 150 23.29 -11.22 5.85
CA ARG A 150 23.69 -11.22 7.26
C ARG A 150 23.47 -9.85 7.90
N GLU A 151 23.82 -8.79 7.18
CA GLU A 151 23.68 -7.42 7.64
C GLU A 151 22.20 -7.00 7.58
N VAL A 152 21.48 -7.31 6.50
CA VAL A 152 20.03 -7.06 6.40
C VAL A 152 19.27 -7.72 7.54
N ARG A 153 19.55 -8.98 7.87
CA ARG A 153 18.97 -9.65 9.04
C ARG A 153 19.19 -8.86 10.33
N GLY A 154 20.41 -8.37 10.54
CA GLY A 154 20.76 -7.56 11.71
C GLY A 154 20.01 -6.22 11.73
N LEU A 155 19.86 -5.58 10.58
CA LEU A 155 19.11 -4.33 10.42
C LEU A 155 17.61 -4.51 10.65
N LEU A 156 16.99 -5.56 10.09
CA LEU A 156 15.58 -5.88 10.33
C LEU A 156 15.29 -6.12 11.81
N ARG A 157 16.19 -6.80 12.53
CA ARG A 157 16.06 -7.02 13.98
C ARG A 157 16.18 -5.73 14.79
N GLN A 158 17.08 -4.83 14.39
CA GLN A 158 17.19 -3.50 14.99
C GLN A 158 15.92 -2.68 14.75
N GLY A 159 15.39 -2.71 13.53
CA GLY A 159 14.11 -2.09 13.19
C GLY A 159 12.95 -2.65 14.00
N ALA A 160 12.84 -3.97 14.10
CA ALA A 160 11.85 -4.65 14.94
C ALA A 160 11.95 -4.26 16.43
N ALA A 161 13.17 -4.00 16.92
CA ALA A 161 13.44 -3.50 18.26
C ALA A 161 13.17 -1.99 18.44
N GLY A 162 12.92 -1.25 17.36
CA GLY A 162 12.58 0.17 17.36
C GLY A 162 13.74 1.14 17.19
N ALA A 163 14.90 0.66 16.75
CA ALA A 163 16.08 1.50 16.58
C ALA A 163 15.85 2.68 15.60
N PHE A 164 14.89 2.53 14.68
CA PHE A 164 14.64 3.47 13.58
C PHE A 164 13.29 4.19 13.69
N ASP A 165 12.56 4.03 14.80
CA ASP A 165 11.21 4.58 14.98
C ASP A 165 11.14 6.10 14.73
N GLU A 166 12.16 6.84 15.19
CA GLU A 166 12.16 8.30 15.11
C GLU A 166 12.12 8.82 13.66
N HIS A 167 12.81 8.16 12.73
CA HIS A 167 12.84 8.59 11.32
C HIS A 167 11.42 8.61 10.71
N TYR A 168 10.60 7.61 11.05
CA TYR A 168 9.22 7.53 10.57
C TYR A 168 8.28 8.49 11.30
N ARG A 169 8.55 8.80 12.57
CA ARG A 169 7.84 9.87 13.29
C ARG A 169 8.09 11.22 12.61
N VAL A 170 9.35 11.54 12.31
CA VAL A 170 9.74 12.77 11.63
C VAL A 170 9.06 12.91 10.27
N LEU A 171 9.06 11.84 9.46
CA LEU A 171 8.35 11.83 8.18
C LEU A 171 6.85 12.07 8.36
N ALA A 172 6.19 11.31 9.25
CA ALA A 172 4.75 11.43 9.51
C ALA A 172 4.35 12.85 9.94
N GLU A 173 5.08 13.44 10.89
CA GLU A 173 4.84 14.82 11.30
C GLU A 173 5.06 15.82 10.16
N ARG A 174 6.06 15.58 9.30
CA ARG A 174 6.32 16.43 8.14
C ARG A 174 5.14 16.40 7.17
N LEU A 175 4.63 15.23 6.83
CA LEU A 175 3.47 15.08 5.92
C LEU A 175 2.22 15.77 6.49
N VAL A 176 1.96 15.62 7.80
CA VAL A 176 0.86 16.34 8.48
C VAL A 176 1.08 17.86 8.42
N ARG A 177 2.29 18.36 8.72
CA ARG A 177 2.61 19.80 8.65
C ARG A 177 2.47 20.38 7.24
N LEU A 178 2.75 19.57 6.20
CA LEU A 178 2.57 19.97 4.81
C LEU A 178 1.10 20.02 4.38
N GLY A 179 0.18 19.50 5.21
CA GLY A 179 -1.25 19.46 4.93
C GLY A 179 -1.65 18.33 3.99
N VAL A 180 -0.88 17.23 3.95
CA VAL A 180 -1.22 15.99 3.24
C VAL A 180 -1.32 14.81 4.21
N PRO A 181 -2.18 14.91 5.25
CA PRO A 181 -2.29 13.87 6.27
C PRO A 181 -2.90 12.57 5.73
N ASP A 182 -3.50 12.59 4.54
CA ASP A 182 -4.18 11.49 3.85
C ASP A 182 -3.28 10.81 2.80
N THR A 183 -1.95 10.97 2.91
CA THR A 183 -0.99 10.35 1.99
C THR A 183 -1.11 8.81 2.04
N VAL A 184 -1.14 8.16 0.88
CA VAL A 184 -1.01 6.72 0.76
C VAL A 184 0.48 6.37 0.79
N ILE A 185 0.90 5.59 1.77
CA ILE A 185 2.29 5.23 2.01
C ILE A 185 2.52 3.81 1.48
N VAL A 186 3.27 3.70 0.39
CA VAL A 186 3.77 2.41 -0.13
C VAL A 186 5.09 2.11 0.61
N LEU A 187 4.95 1.55 1.80
CA LEU A 187 6.08 1.25 2.66
C LEU A 187 6.81 0.02 2.11
N GLY A 188 8.14 0.03 2.05
CA GLY A 188 8.95 -1.16 1.76
C GLY A 188 8.51 -1.99 0.55
N TRP A 189 8.19 -1.35 -0.57
CA TRP A 189 7.71 -1.99 -1.82
C TRP A 189 8.66 -3.08 -2.36
N GLU A 190 8.15 -4.00 -3.16
CA GLU A 190 8.91 -5.12 -3.76
C GLU A 190 9.74 -5.92 -2.74
N MET A 191 9.22 -6.05 -1.52
CA MET A 191 9.95 -6.69 -0.41
C MET A 191 10.28 -8.16 -0.67
N ASN A 192 9.55 -8.82 -1.58
CA ASN A 192 9.76 -10.21 -1.93
C ASN A 192 10.96 -10.45 -2.88
N GLY A 193 11.58 -9.39 -3.39
CA GLY A 193 12.80 -9.47 -4.19
C GLY A 193 14.09 -9.35 -3.39
N THR A 194 15.20 -9.15 -4.10
CA THR A 194 16.55 -9.01 -3.50
C THR A 194 17.17 -7.61 -3.67
N THR A 195 16.52 -6.73 -4.43
CA THR A 195 17.07 -5.42 -4.83
C THR A 195 17.32 -4.52 -3.63
N TYR A 196 16.32 -4.42 -2.76
CA TYR A 196 16.30 -3.44 -1.69
C TYR A 196 16.89 -3.99 -0.39
N THR A 197 17.48 -3.12 0.43
CA THR A 197 17.93 -3.44 1.79
C THR A 197 16.74 -3.71 2.71
N HIS A 198 15.56 -3.13 2.44
CA HIS A 198 14.32 -3.42 3.16
C HIS A 198 13.64 -4.75 2.84
N ARG A 199 14.22 -5.58 1.97
CA ARG A 199 13.63 -6.87 1.57
C ARG A 199 13.26 -7.75 2.76
N CYS A 200 12.18 -8.50 2.61
CA CYS A 200 11.58 -9.35 3.65
C CYS A 200 12.41 -10.59 3.95
N GLY A 201 12.85 -11.31 2.91
CA GLY A 201 13.94 -12.25 3.06
C GLY A 201 15.21 -11.46 3.37
N PRO A 202 15.91 -11.68 4.49
CA PRO A 202 16.19 -13.01 5.05
C PRO A 202 15.51 -13.31 6.40
N ASP A 203 14.70 -12.40 6.95
CA ASP A 203 14.08 -12.54 8.28
C ASP A 203 12.61 -12.03 8.28
N PRO A 204 11.67 -12.80 7.70
CA PRO A 204 10.27 -12.36 7.53
C PRO A 204 9.57 -11.98 8.84
N GLU A 205 9.88 -12.64 9.96
CA GLU A 205 9.29 -12.30 11.26
C GLU A 205 9.76 -10.94 11.78
N SER A 206 11.06 -10.65 11.64
CA SER A 206 11.60 -9.33 11.98
C SER A 206 11.06 -8.26 11.02
N TRP A 207 10.93 -8.57 9.73
CA TRP A 207 10.33 -7.67 8.74
C TRP A 207 8.89 -7.30 9.09
N LYS A 208 8.03 -8.29 9.38
CA LYS A 208 6.63 -8.07 9.79
C LYS A 208 6.53 -7.26 11.08
N THR A 209 7.40 -7.55 12.04
CA THR A 209 7.45 -6.80 13.31
C THR A 209 7.86 -5.35 13.06
N TYR A 210 8.87 -5.13 12.22
CA TYR A 210 9.34 -3.80 11.87
C TYR A 210 8.30 -2.99 11.08
N TRP A 211 7.64 -3.59 10.09
CA TRP A 211 6.52 -2.98 9.38
C TRP A 211 5.46 -2.45 10.34
N LYS A 212 4.92 -3.34 11.19
CA LYS A 212 3.88 -2.98 12.17
C LYS A 212 4.33 -1.86 13.09
N ARG A 213 5.62 -1.84 13.42
CA ARG A 213 6.20 -0.81 14.25
C ARG A 213 6.22 0.56 13.58
N ILE A 214 6.68 0.63 12.32
CA ILE A 214 6.65 1.86 11.51
C ILE A 214 5.22 2.38 11.41
N VAL A 215 4.27 1.52 11.03
CA VAL A 215 2.85 1.86 10.92
C VAL A 215 2.31 2.42 12.24
N LYS A 216 2.60 1.77 13.36
CA LYS A 216 2.19 2.23 14.70
C LYS A 216 2.77 3.61 15.03
N VAL A 217 4.04 3.85 14.74
CA VAL A 217 4.69 5.14 15.00
C VAL A 217 4.06 6.23 14.14
N MET A 218 3.91 6.02 12.84
CA MET A 218 3.31 7.00 11.95
C MET A 218 1.85 7.28 12.33
N ARG A 219 1.07 6.25 12.68
CA ARG A 219 -0.32 6.41 13.15
C ARG A 219 -0.44 7.11 14.51
N SER A 220 0.63 7.17 15.30
CA SER A 220 0.63 7.90 16.58
C SER A 220 0.71 9.42 16.44
N VAL A 221 1.06 9.92 15.25
CA VAL A 221 1.17 11.35 14.99
C VAL A 221 -0.23 11.99 14.89
N PRO A 222 -0.55 13.01 15.71
CA PRO A 222 -1.86 13.66 15.67
C PRO A 222 -2.18 14.27 14.30
N GLY A 223 -3.43 14.09 13.87
CA GLY A 223 -3.93 14.63 12.59
C GLY A 223 -3.63 13.77 11.37
N GLN A 224 -2.86 12.68 11.52
CA GLN A 224 -2.60 11.75 10.42
C GLN A 224 -3.87 10.96 10.02
N LYS A 225 -3.98 10.65 8.74
CA LYS A 225 -5.01 9.82 8.10
C LYS A 225 -4.39 8.94 7.00
N PHE A 226 -3.14 8.53 7.18
CA PHE A 226 -2.40 7.75 6.19
C PHE A 226 -3.07 6.39 5.96
N ALA A 227 -3.01 5.93 4.72
CA ALA A 227 -3.27 4.55 4.35
C ALA A 227 -1.95 3.86 4.04
N PHE A 228 -1.77 2.62 4.48
CA PHE A 228 -0.56 1.83 4.23
C PHE A 228 -0.81 0.77 3.15
N ASP A 229 -0.03 0.85 2.09
CA ASP A 229 -0.11 -0.02 0.92
C ASP A 229 1.01 -1.06 0.95
N PHE A 230 0.63 -2.34 1.09
CA PHE A 230 1.54 -3.47 1.04
C PHE A 230 1.69 -3.95 -0.41
N ALA A 231 2.79 -3.58 -1.06
CA ALA A 231 3.00 -3.78 -2.49
C ALA A 231 4.21 -4.68 -2.80
N PRO A 232 4.03 -6.00 -2.99
CA PRO A 232 5.06 -6.89 -3.52
C PRO A 232 5.25 -6.74 -5.03
N SER A 233 6.36 -7.26 -5.56
CA SER A 233 6.51 -7.54 -6.99
C SER A 233 5.66 -8.77 -7.37
N ARG A 234 5.09 -8.77 -8.57
CA ARG A 234 4.29 -9.88 -9.10
C ARG A 234 5.07 -11.20 -9.11
N GLY A 235 4.41 -12.26 -8.63
CA GLY A 235 4.93 -13.61 -8.58
C GLY A 235 5.74 -13.88 -7.32
N ARG A 236 6.49 -14.98 -7.30
CA ARG A 236 7.30 -15.34 -6.13
C ARG A 236 8.48 -14.37 -5.93
N ASP A 237 9.19 -14.03 -7.00
CA ASP A 237 10.55 -13.50 -6.92
C ASP A 237 11.46 -14.34 -5.99
N ALA A 238 12.01 -13.78 -4.90
CA ALA A 238 12.90 -14.50 -4.00
C ALA A 238 12.18 -15.22 -2.84
N VAL A 239 11.07 -14.66 -2.35
CA VAL A 239 10.25 -15.25 -1.27
C VAL A 239 8.76 -15.10 -1.57
N PRO A 240 7.89 -16.07 -1.29
CA PRO A 240 6.45 -15.89 -1.45
C PRO A 240 5.96 -14.66 -0.67
N TRP A 241 5.48 -13.63 -1.37
CA TRP A 241 5.08 -12.39 -0.71
C TRP A 241 4.01 -12.54 0.39
N PRO A 242 3.09 -13.53 0.38
CA PRO A 242 2.15 -13.70 1.49
C PRO A 242 2.85 -14.05 2.82
N GLU A 243 4.04 -14.65 2.79
CA GLU A 243 4.82 -14.93 4.01
C GLU A 243 5.31 -13.66 4.71
N CYS A 244 5.41 -12.58 3.93
CA CYS A 244 5.79 -11.25 4.39
C CYS A 244 4.58 -10.43 4.86
N TYR A 245 3.34 -10.88 4.64
CA TYR A 245 2.16 -10.07 4.99
C TYR A 245 2.10 -9.77 6.51
N PRO A 246 2.11 -8.49 6.93
CA PRO A 246 2.23 -8.12 8.34
C PRO A 246 0.90 -8.20 9.12
N GLY A 247 -0.24 -8.33 8.42
CA GLY A 247 -1.56 -8.50 9.01
C GLY A 247 -2.50 -7.31 8.78
N ASP A 248 -3.81 -7.60 8.83
CA ASP A 248 -4.92 -6.69 8.46
C ASP A 248 -4.99 -5.40 9.29
N ASP A 249 -4.44 -5.43 10.50
CA ASP A 249 -4.41 -4.31 11.43
C ASP A 249 -3.40 -3.23 11.00
N SER A 250 -2.42 -3.59 10.16
CA SER A 250 -1.32 -2.71 9.75
C SER A 250 -1.26 -2.44 8.24
N VAL A 251 -2.24 -2.92 7.49
CA VAL A 251 -2.33 -2.77 6.04
C VAL A 251 -3.72 -2.30 5.64
N ASP A 252 -3.79 -1.25 4.85
CA ASP A 252 -5.04 -0.64 4.38
C ASP A 252 -5.35 -0.98 2.91
N VAL A 253 -4.30 -1.22 2.11
CA VAL A 253 -4.39 -1.56 0.68
C VAL A 253 -3.43 -2.71 0.38
N ILE A 254 -3.85 -3.66 -0.47
CA ILE A 254 -2.97 -4.69 -1.00
C ILE A 254 -2.55 -4.27 -2.40
N GLY A 255 -1.35 -3.77 -2.57
CA GLY A 255 -0.79 -3.37 -3.85
C GLY A 255 -0.11 -4.51 -4.58
N MET A 256 0.38 -4.22 -5.78
CA MET A 256 1.22 -5.10 -6.57
C MET A 256 1.98 -4.29 -7.61
N ASP A 257 3.30 -4.48 -7.67
CA ASP A 257 4.13 -3.94 -8.74
C ASP A 257 4.23 -4.98 -9.87
N SER A 258 3.82 -4.60 -11.09
CA SER A 258 3.67 -5.53 -12.21
C SER A 258 4.20 -4.99 -13.53
N TYR A 259 5.30 -5.60 -13.98
CA TYR A 259 5.89 -5.37 -15.29
C TYR A 259 5.76 -6.62 -16.18
N ASP A 260 5.85 -6.45 -17.51
CA ASP A 260 5.76 -7.56 -18.46
C ASP A 260 7.05 -8.40 -18.55
N GLN A 261 7.27 -9.18 -17.50
CA GLN A 261 8.43 -10.04 -17.32
C GLN A 261 8.04 -11.41 -16.72
N PRO A 262 8.90 -12.44 -16.75
CA PRO A 262 10.12 -12.53 -17.55
C PRO A 262 9.83 -12.50 -19.05
N ARG A 263 10.89 -12.43 -19.86
CA ARG A 263 10.77 -12.41 -21.32
C ARG A 263 10.01 -13.66 -21.81
N GLY A 264 9.02 -13.45 -22.68
CA GLY A 264 8.19 -14.49 -23.28
C GLY A 264 6.95 -14.88 -22.49
N MET A 265 6.83 -14.45 -21.23
CA MET A 265 5.63 -14.75 -20.43
C MET A 265 4.45 -13.93 -20.90
N THR A 266 3.36 -14.61 -21.27
CA THR A 266 2.09 -13.99 -21.68
C THR A 266 1.35 -13.40 -20.49
N PHE A 267 0.45 -12.46 -20.74
CA PHE A 267 -0.40 -11.89 -19.67
C PHE A 267 -1.24 -12.97 -18.96
N ASP A 268 -1.75 -13.96 -19.69
CA ASP A 268 -2.52 -15.06 -19.09
C ASP A 268 -1.70 -15.89 -18.10
N GLU A 269 -0.41 -16.06 -18.36
CA GLU A 269 0.50 -16.73 -17.44
C GLU A 269 0.78 -15.85 -16.21
N GLN A 270 0.97 -14.54 -16.39
CA GLN A 270 1.13 -13.58 -15.27
C GLN A 270 -0.12 -13.52 -14.37
N VAL A 271 -1.31 -13.77 -14.92
CA VAL A 271 -2.55 -13.88 -14.14
C VAL A 271 -2.59 -15.18 -13.33
N ARG A 272 -2.26 -16.32 -13.95
CA ARG A 272 -2.44 -17.66 -13.37
C ARG A 272 -1.28 -18.16 -12.52
N GLU A 273 -0.10 -17.57 -12.65
CA GLU A 273 1.06 -17.99 -11.87
C GLU A 273 0.79 -17.89 -10.37
N GLU A 274 1.53 -18.70 -9.61
CA GLU A 274 1.50 -18.60 -8.16
C GLU A 274 1.98 -17.21 -7.72
N TYR A 275 1.23 -16.57 -6.82
CA TYR A 275 1.50 -15.21 -6.34
C TYR A 275 1.39 -14.11 -7.43
N GLY A 276 0.77 -14.43 -8.58
CA GLY A 276 0.52 -13.51 -9.69
C GLY A 276 -0.73 -12.63 -9.51
N LEU A 277 -1.25 -12.09 -10.62
CA LEU A 277 -2.34 -11.09 -10.59
C LEU A 277 -3.65 -11.64 -10.02
N GLN A 278 -4.03 -12.89 -10.34
CA GLN A 278 -5.26 -13.47 -9.77
C GLN A 278 -5.10 -13.72 -8.27
N HIS A 279 -3.94 -14.23 -7.85
CA HIS A 279 -3.66 -14.47 -6.44
C HIS A 279 -3.75 -13.15 -5.65
N HIS A 280 -3.20 -12.06 -6.19
CA HIS A 280 -3.25 -10.73 -5.60
C HIS A 280 -4.68 -10.27 -5.31
N VAL A 281 -5.57 -10.31 -6.31
CA VAL A 281 -6.96 -9.84 -6.13
C VAL A 281 -7.77 -10.77 -5.22
N ASP A 282 -7.51 -12.08 -5.26
CA ASP A 282 -8.16 -13.06 -4.39
C ASP A 282 -7.72 -12.89 -2.94
N PHE A 283 -6.43 -12.64 -2.70
CA PHE A 283 -5.88 -12.36 -1.39
C PHE A 283 -6.48 -11.06 -0.82
N ALA A 284 -6.47 -9.97 -1.59
CA ALA A 284 -7.07 -8.71 -1.15
C ALA A 284 -8.56 -8.87 -0.79
N LYS A 285 -9.30 -9.63 -1.60
CA LYS A 285 -10.71 -9.96 -1.32
C LYS A 285 -10.87 -10.78 -0.05
N ALA A 286 -10.03 -11.78 0.18
CA ALA A 286 -10.06 -12.61 1.40
C ALA A 286 -9.79 -11.79 2.67
N HIS A 287 -8.97 -10.73 2.56
CA HIS A 287 -8.63 -9.81 3.64
C HIS A 287 -9.57 -8.59 3.71
N GLY A 288 -10.55 -8.48 2.82
CA GLY A 288 -11.50 -7.35 2.77
C GLY A 288 -10.82 -6.00 2.49
N LYS A 289 -9.75 -5.99 1.69
CA LYS A 289 -8.96 -4.79 1.36
C LYS A 289 -9.09 -4.44 -0.12
N PRO A 290 -9.03 -3.14 -0.48
CA PRO A 290 -8.90 -2.72 -1.88
C PRO A 290 -7.54 -3.14 -2.45
N VAL A 291 -7.49 -3.25 -3.78
CA VAL A 291 -6.25 -3.48 -4.53
C VAL A 291 -5.69 -2.17 -5.10
N SER A 292 -4.38 -2.10 -5.30
CA SER A 292 -3.71 -1.03 -6.05
C SER A 292 -2.63 -1.59 -6.98
N TYR A 293 -2.18 -0.76 -7.92
CA TYR A 293 -0.99 -1.03 -8.74
C TYR A 293 -0.05 0.18 -8.64
N PRO A 294 0.79 0.26 -7.59
CA PRO A 294 1.72 1.38 -7.40
C PRO A 294 2.74 1.48 -8.53
N GLU A 295 3.13 0.35 -9.12
CA GLU A 295 3.93 0.36 -10.33
C GLU A 295 3.40 -0.64 -11.35
N TRP A 296 3.25 -0.19 -12.59
CA TRP A 296 3.14 -1.10 -13.71
C TRP A 296 3.66 -0.49 -14.99
N GLY A 297 4.07 -1.33 -15.93
CA GLY A 297 4.57 -0.87 -17.22
C GLY A 297 5.22 -1.99 -18.03
N LEU A 298 5.93 -1.58 -19.08
CA LEU A 298 6.70 -2.49 -19.92
C LEU A 298 8.06 -2.80 -19.28
N PHE A 299 8.74 -3.83 -19.74
CA PHE A 299 10.10 -4.14 -19.33
C PHE A 299 10.77 -5.13 -20.29
N ARG A 300 10.77 -6.43 -19.99
CA ARG A 300 11.63 -7.41 -20.67
C ARG A 300 11.07 -7.91 -21.99
N ASN A 301 9.77 -7.71 -22.21
CA ASN A 301 9.09 -8.02 -23.48
C ASN A 301 9.09 -6.84 -24.46
N GLY A 302 9.57 -5.65 -24.07
CA GLY A 302 9.69 -4.48 -24.93
C GLY A 302 8.35 -3.85 -25.29
N ASP A 303 8.23 -3.30 -26.51
CA ASP A 303 7.00 -2.67 -27.01
C ASP A 303 5.85 -3.69 -27.17
N ASN A 304 5.07 -3.85 -26.09
CA ASN A 304 4.08 -4.92 -25.93
C ASN A 304 2.66 -4.34 -25.75
N ASP A 305 2.00 -4.09 -26.87
CA ASP A 305 0.63 -3.59 -26.93
C ASP A 305 -0.41 -4.56 -26.36
N ALA A 306 -0.15 -5.87 -26.49
CA ALA A 306 -1.00 -6.91 -25.90
C ALA A 306 -1.00 -6.84 -24.37
N TYR A 307 0.17 -6.70 -23.73
CA TYR A 307 0.25 -6.51 -22.28
C TYR A 307 -0.45 -5.22 -21.84
N MET A 308 -0.14 -4.09 -22.51
CA MET A 308 -0.73 -2.79 -22.20
C MET A 308 -2.26 -2.83 -22.22
N ARG A 309 -2.85 -3.39 -23.29
CA ARG A 309 -4.31 -3.53 -23.42
C ARG A 309 -4.91 -4.40 -22.32
N ARG A 310 -4.22 -5.48 -21.95
CA ARG A 310 -4.73 -6.45 -20.96
C ARG A 310 -4.60 -5.96 -19.53
N MET A 311 -3.54 -5.25 -19.17
CA MET A 311 -3.45 -4.56 -17.87
C MET A 311 -4.54 -3.52 -17.70
N LEU A 312 -4.78 -2.68 -18.73
CA LEU A 312 -5.86 -1.68 -18.69
C LEU A 312 -7.24 -2.34 -18.52
N LYS A 313 -7.51 -3.43 -19.26
CA LYS A 313 -8.75 -4.20 -19.08
C LYS A 313 -8.85 -4.84 -17.69
N TRP A 314 -7.75 -5.37 -17.17
CA TRP A 314 -7.69 -5.97 -15.84
C TRP A 314 -8.04 -4.96 -14.74
N MET A 315 -7.51 -3.74 -14.85
CA MET A 315 -7.83 -2.64 -13.93
C MET A 315 -9.25 -2.12 -14.11
N ASP A 316 -9.79 -2.13 -15.32
CA ASP A 316 -11.21 -1.84 -15.55
C ASP A 316 -12.13 -2.89 -14.93
N GLU A 317 -11.72 -4.17 -14.89
CA GLU A 317 -12.48 -5.25 -14.28
C GLU A 317 -12.42 -5.22 -12.73
N HIS A 318 -11.23 -5.06 -12.17
CA HIS A 318 -11.00 -5.18 -10.73
C HIS A 318 -11.09 -3.85 -9.96
N LYS A 319 -11.15 -2.72 -10.67
CA LYS A 319 -11.35 -1.36 -10.12
C LYS A 319 -10.42 -1.07 -8.92
N PRO A 320 -9.08 -1.07 -9.12
CA PRO A 320 -8.16 -0.77 -8.03
C PRO A 320 -8.44 0.62 -7.42
N LEU A 321 -8.08 0.82 -6.15
CA LEU A 321 -8.11 2.14 -5.51
C LEU A 321 -7.37 3.16 -6.37
N TYR A 322 -6.17 2.78 -6.83
CA TYR A 322 -5.42 3.53 -7.82
C TYR A 322 -4.48 2.65 -8.65
N ASN A 323 -3.99 3.20 -9.75
CA ASN A 323 -2.86 2.67 -10.49
C ASN A 323 -1.98 3.78 -11.06
N THR A 324 -0.69 3.48 -11.20
CA THR A 324 0.33 4.42 -11.67
C THR A 324 1.25 3.74 -12.67
N VAL A 325 1.24 4.22 -13.92
CA VAL A 325 2.19 3.74 -14.93
C VAL A 325 3.59 4.32 -14.66
N THR A 326 4.61 3.49 -14.72
CA THR A 326 6.01 3.93 -14.59
C THR A 326 6.52 4.45 -15.92
N ASP A 327 6.73 5.76 -16.04
CA ASP A 327 6.96 6.38 -17.34
C ASP A 327 8.39 6.88 -17.57
N TYR A 328 9.30 5.95 -17.80
CA TYR A 328 10.63 6.21 -18.37
C TYR A 328 11.12 4.95 -19.08
N CYS A 329 12.13 5.01 -19.95
CA CYS A 329 12.58 3.80 -20.64
C CYS A 329 13.23 2.80 -19.68
N PRO A 330 12.94 1.49 -19.78
CA PRO A 330 12.17 0.82 -20.84
C PRO A 330 10.65 0.70 -20.58
N HIS A 331 10.15 1.23 -19.47
CA HIS A 331 8.80 0.95 -18.95
C HIS A 331 7.69 1.79 -19.58
N GLY A 332 8.01 3.05 -19.85
CA GLY A 332 7.03 4.08 -20.17
C GLY A 332 6.39 3.99 -21.54
N VAL A 333 5.35 4.79 -21.70
CA VAL A 333 4.54 4.95 -22.91
C VAL A 333 4.58 6.37 -23.46
N TRP A 334 4.92 7.37 -22.64
CA TRP A 334 4.94 8.77 -23.06
C TRP A 334 6.37 9.31 -23.17
N GLN A 335 7.15 9.22 -22.09
CA GLN A 335 8.56 9.63 -22.11
C GLN A 335 9.46 8.62 -22.84
N CYS A 336 9.04 7.36 -22.93
CA CYS A 336 9.79 6.34 -23.67
C CYS A 336 9.31 6.19 -25.12
N LYS A 337 10.15 6.60 -26.07
CA LYS A 337 9.85 6.53 -27.50
C LYS A 337 10.02 5.13 -28.11
N ASP A 338 10.62 4.20 -27.37
CA ASP A 338 10.91 2.85 -27.84
C ASP A 338 9.67 1.93 -27.82
N ASN A 339 8.53 2.41 -27.29
CA ASN A 339 7.31 1.63 -27.09
C ASN A 339 6.09 2.13 -27.91
N PRO A 340 6.21 2.42 -29.22
CA PRO A 340 5.17 3.11 -29.98
C PRO A 340 3.83 2.36 -30.08
N LYS A 341 3.82 1.03 -30.09
CA LYS A 341 2.57 0.25 -30.14
C LYS A 341 1.82 0.33 -28.81
N ALA A 342 2.53 0.16 -27.70
CA ALA A 342 1.95 0.29 -26.38
C ALA A 342 1.52 1.74 -26.08
N THR A 343 2.30 2.74 -26.51
CA THR A 343 1.91 4.16 -26.49
C THR A 343 0.56 4.39 -27.14
N LYS A 344 0.37 3.83 -28.35
CA LYS A 344 -0.89 3.95 -29.07
C LYS A 344 -2.06 3.36 -28.27
N VAL A 345 -1.90 2.17 -27.69
CA VAL A 345 -2.94 1.54 -26.86
C VAL A 345 -3.27 2.38 -25.64
N TYR A 346 -2.25 2.86 -24.92
CA TYR A 346 -2.44 3.65 -23.72
C TYR A 346 -3.19 4.96 -24.02
N ARG A 347 -2.78 5.67 -25.08
CA ARG A 347 -3.44 6.90 -25.52
C ARG A 347 -4.88 6.65 -25.97
N GLU A 348 -5.13 5.62 -26.79
CA GLU A 348 -6.48 5.27 -27.24
C GLU A 348 -7.42 4.94 -26.07
N ALA A 349 -6.92 4.30 -25.02
CA ALA A 349 -7.73 3.90 -23.88
C ALA A 349 -8.01 5.04 -22.88
N LEU A 350 -7.07 5.98 -22.75
CA LEU A 350 -7.08 6.95 -21.66
C LEU A 350 -7.22 8.40 -22.11
N SER A 351 -7.28 8.70 -23.41
CA SER A 351 -7.54 10.06 -23.90
C SER A 351 -8.98 10.52 -23.65
N GLY A 352 -9.16 11.77 -23.20
CA GLY A 352 -10.46 12.43 -23.08
C GLY A 352 -11.43 11.80 -22.09
N LEU A 353 -10.94 11.08 -21.07
CA LEU A 353 -11.77 10.52 -20.02
C LEU A 353 -12.39 11.65 -19.18
N PRO A 354 -13.68 11.54 -18.80
CA PRO A 354 -14.32 12.56 -17.99
C PRO A 354 -13.69 12.62 -16.59
N ALA A 355 -13.53 13.84 -16.05
CA ALA A 355 -13.00 14.08 -14.70
C ALA A 355 -13.78 13.35 -13.59
N ASN A 356 -15.03 12.98 -13.86
CA ASN A 356 -15.84 12.07 -13.05
C ASN A 356 -16.77 11.28 -13.96
N PRO A 357 -16.80 9.94 -13.94
CA PRO A 357 -17.96 9.23 -14.46
C PRO A 357 -19.13 9.51 -13.50
N VAL A 358 -19.82 10.62 -13.71
CA VAL A 358 -21.15 10.84 -13.13
C VAL A 358 -22.01 9.69 -13.64
N PRO A 359 -22.67 8.91 -12.75
CA PRO A 359 -23.59 7.89 -13.20
C PRO A 359 -24.64 8.57 -14.07
N LYS A 360 -24.71 8.23 -15.36
CA LYS A 360 -25.98 8.41 -16.06
C LYS A 360 -26.96 7.50 -15.33
N PRO A 361 -28.09 8.02 -14.82
CA PRO A 361 -29.19 7.14 -14.45
C PRO A 361 -29.47 6.27 -15.67
N ASN A 362 -29.40 4.94 -15.50
CA ASN A 362 -29.94 4.06 -16.52
C ASN A 362 -31.43 4.39 -16.59
N ASP A 363 -31.86 5.05 -17.66
CA ASP A 363 -33.28 5.16 -17.95
C ASP A 363 -33.82 3.72 -17.97
N PRO A 364 -34.74 3.34 -17.06
CA PRO A 364 -35.26 1.99 -17.04
C PRO A 364 -35.91 1.74 -18.39
N VAL A 365 -35.38 0.78 -19.13
CA VAL A 365 -35.97 0.30 -20.38
C VAL A 365 -37.40 -0.16 -20.05
N ARG A 366 -38.39 0.64 -20.43
CA ARG A 366 -39.80 0.33 -20.20
C ARG A 366 -40.20 -0.82 -21.13
N PRO A 367 -40.66 -1.97 -20.61
CA PRO A 367 -41.33 -2.95 -21.45
C PRO A 367 -42.61 -2.33 -22.02
N PRO A 368 -42.95 -2.57 -23.30
CA PRO A 368 -44.20 -2.10 -23.87
C PRO A 368 -45.39 -2.68 -23.11
N HIS A 369 -46.44 -1.85 -22.90
CA HIS A 369 -47.69 -2.17 -22.20
C HIS A 369 -47.66 -2.21 -20.65
N CYS A 370 -46.79 -1.43 -20.00
CA CYS A 370 -46.95 -1.14 -18.57
C CYS A 370 -47.79 0.14 -18.33
N SER A 371 -48.84 0.03 -17.50
CA SER A 371 -49.47 1.18 -16.84
C SER A 371 -48.90 1.32 -15.43
N PRO A 372 -48.25 2.45 -15.09
CA PRO A 372 -47.68 2.65 -13.76
C PRO A 372 -48.78 2.82 -12.72
N LEU A 373 -48.61 2.19 -11.56
CA LEU A 373 -49.38 2.53 -10.36
C LEU A 373 -48.70 3.72 -9.67
N ASP A 374 -49.49 4.70 -9.25
CA ASP A 374 -49.03 5.78 -8.39
C ASP A 374 -49.24 5.35 -6.93
N LEU A 375 -48.15 4.94 -6.28
CA LEU A 375 -48.17 4.43 -4.89
C LEU A 375 -47.64 5.46 -3.88
N GLY A 376 -47.30 6.66 -4.35
CA GLY A 376 -46.73 7.74 -3.56
C GLY A 376 -45.22 7.58 -3.32
N ASP A 377 -44.53 8.73 -3.28
CA ASP A 377 -43.06 8.85 -3.32
C ASP A 377 -42.33 8.02 -2.24
N TRP A 378 -42.92 7.87 -1.05
CA TRP A 378 -42.29 7.14 0.05
C TRP A 378 -42.23 5.63 -0.18
N VAL A 379 -43.28 5.05 -0.77
CA VAL A 379 -43.34 3.61 -1.07
C VAL A 379 -42.48 3.30 -2.31
N GLU A 380 -42.51 4.17 -3.31
CA GLU A 380 -41.75 4.02 -4.55
C GLU A 380 -40.23 4.12 -4.32
N TYR A 381 -39.80 4.92 -3.33
CA TYR A 381 -38.41 5.00 -2.90
C TYR A 381 -37.89 3.66 -2.35
N TRP A 382 -38.67 2.97 -1.54
CA TRP A 382 -38.29 1.68 -0.96
C TRP A 382 -38.36 0.51 -1.95
N LEU A 383 -39.18 0.62 -2.99
CA LEU A 383 -39.30 -0.39 -4.06
C LEU A 383 -38.31 -0.17 -5.22
N GLY A 384 -37.49 0.88 -5.18
CA GLY A 384 -36.52 1.18 -6.23
C GLY A 384 -37.14 1.69 -7.53
N GLY A 385 -38.37 2.20 -7.50
CA GLY A 385 -39.07 2.75 -8.66
C GLY A 385 -40.57 2.44 -8.68
N LYS A 386 -41.26 2.93 -9.73
CA LYS A 386 -42.71 2.73 -9.91
C LYS A 386 -43.04 1.27 -10.21
N LEU A 387 -44.02 0.74 -9.48
CA LEU A 387 -44.51 -0.63 -9.71
C LEU A 387 -45.38 -0.66 -10.98
N CYS A 388 -45.07 -1.60 -11.87
CA CYS A 388 -45.76 -1.84 -13.14
C CYS A 388 -46.67 -3.07 -13.03
N LEU A 389 -47.96 -2.93 -13.34
CA LEU A 389 -48.88 -4.07 -13.51
C LEU A 389 -49.28 -4.25 -14.98
N ARG A 390 -49.39 -5.52 -15.39
CA ARG A 390 -49.95 -5.94 -16.69
C ARG A 390 -51.36 -6.48 -16.46
N PHE A 391 -52.36 -5.90 -17.14
CA PHE A 391 -53.78 -6.25 -16.97
C PHE A 391 -54.32 -7.25 -18.00
N ASP A 392 -53.47 -7.80 -18.86
CA ASP A 392 -53.80 -8.70 -19.97
C ASP A 392 -54.06 -10.18 -19.56
N TRP A 393 -54.44 -10.42 -18.31
CA TRP A 393 -54.71 -11.77 -17.79
C TRP A 393 -56.20 -12.18 -17.73
N TRP A 394 -57.13 -11.36 -18.23
CA TRP A 394 -58.57 -11.68 -18.17
C TRP A 394 -59.25 -12.00 -19.53
N GLU A 395 -58.61 -11.82 -20.68
CA GLU A 395 -59.27 -12.02 -22.00
C GLU A 395 -59.07 -13.40 -22.65
N ARG A 396 -58.45 -14.38 -21.98
CA ARG A 396 -58.31 -15.75 -22.52
C ARG A 396 -59.24 -16.75 -21.84
N ASN A 397 -60.54 -16.54 -21.91
CA ASN A 397 -61.51 -17.59 -21.56
C ASN A 397 -62.82 -17.61 -22.39
N GLU A 398 -62.92 -16.90 -23.53
CA GLU A 398 -64.15 -16.92 -24.36
C GLU A 398 -64.04 -17.57 -25.75
N GLN A 399 -62.93 -18.24 -26.09
CA GLN A 399 -62.84 -18.92 -27.40
C GLN A 399 -62.47 -20.40 -27.27
N THR A 400 -63.39 -21.20 -26.75
CA THR A 400 -63.51 -22.61 -27.10
C THR A 400 -64.97 -22.95 -27.39
N LYS A 401 -65.40 -22.81 -28.65
CA LYS A 401 -66.54 -23.52 -29.21
C LYS A 401 -66.22 -23.99 -30.63
N PRO A 402 -66.48 -25.26 -30.98
CA PRO A 402 -66.13 -25.84 -32.26
C PRO A 402 -67.24 -25.60 -33.30
N GLN A 403 -66.86 -25.37 -34.54
CA GLN A 403 -67.64 -25.58 -35.75
C GLN A 403 -66.64 -26.18 -36.73
N GLY A 404 -66.87 -27.29 -37.43
CA GLY A 404 -68.10 -27.94 -37.85
C GLY A 404 -67.77 -28.50 -39.22
#